data_AF-A0A1P8M2E4-F1
#
_entry.id   AF-A0A1P8M2E4-F1
#
_cell.length_a   1.000
_cell.length_b   1.000
_cell.length_c   1.000
_cell.angle_alpha   90.00
_cell.angle_beta   90.00
_cell.angle_gamma   90.00
#
_symmetry.space_group_name_H-M   'P 1'
#
loop_
_entity.id
_entity.type
_entity.pdbx_description
1 polymer ?
#
loop_
_entity_poly.entity_id
_entity_poly.type
_entity_poly.pdbx_seq_one_letter_code
_entity_poly.pdbx_strand_id
1 'polypeptide(L)'
;MTSQNAGHRVLLKSASVTAIAALTLTACTGNNSQPASNASPNNAASEAKVIRVIDGDTFVATTAAGEKTIRLLNVDTPETKDPNAPVECLGPEATAALEQLLPVGSSVRLELDEEPTDKYGRTLAGVFDSKGTLINAEVARQGLGVPVLIEPNRKFYPAVVDAFEEAHTRAVGLNSTDLACLPAQQVEKAVAAVETITSLPVSESTSALDKSNAGLVTALATIAALKTAAAAKNKVHWAAYEPSRLTALVSRLNSAASAAKARQAAIKSKKKSIADAAAAAKAAKVKAEAAAKAAAAKAAAEAAAAAKAKADAEAAAAAEAERIRNLPPVYVPPAPPAYTPPAYAPPAAPAPVTDPYAGYTGPRCYAPGGKTWRPCG
;
A
#
# COMPACT_ATOMS: atom_id res chain seq x y z
N MET A 1 49.15 -19.86 35.42
CA MET A 1 48.56 -19.36 36.69
C MET A 1 47.17 -20.00 36.80
N THR A 2 47.07 -21.20 37.39
CA THR A 2 46.66 -21.44 38.80
C THR A 2 45.27 -20.90 39.09
N SER A 3 44.29 -21.61 39.64
CA SER A 3 44.22 -22.96 40.22
C SER A 3 42.73 -23.28 40.41
N GLN A 4 42.38 -24.56 40.29
CA GLN A 4 41.14 -25.17 40.76
C GLN A 4 41.06 -25.20 42.31
N ASN A 5 39.91 -25.71 42.78
CA ASN A 5 39.59 -26.30 44.10
C ASN A 5 39.11 -25.33 45.19
N ALA A 6 38.20 -25.70 46.08
CA ALA A 6 37.41 -26.92 46.33
C ALA A 6 36.24 -26.50 47.28
N GLY A 7 35.09 -27.17 47.29
CA GLY A 7 34.84 -28.34 48.15
C GLY A 7 33.61 -28.04 49.02
N HIS A 8 32.47 -28.67 48.79
CA HIS A 8 32.01 -29.90 49.48
C HIS A 8 32.00 -29.79 51.02
N ARG A 9 30.83 -29.91 51.66
CA ARG A 9 30.37 -31.17 52.27
C ARG A 9 29.03 -31.04 53.03
N VAL A 10 28.19 -32.03 52.73
CA VAL A 10 27.05 -32.58 53.47
C VAL A 10 27.43 -32.94 54.91
N LEU A 11 26.48 -32.83 55.85
CA LEU A 11 26.37 -33.76 57.00
C LEU A 11 24.97 -33.76 57.62
N LEU A 12 24.25 -34.87 57.41
CA LEU A 12 23.17 -35.39 58.25
C LEU A 12 23.67 -35.62 59.68
N LYS A 13 22.83 -35.36 60.69
CA LYS A 13 22.79 -36.16 61.93
C LYS A 13 21.36 -36.30 62.47
N SER A 14 20.94 -37.55 62.51
CA SER A 14 19.82 -38.14 63.24
C SER A 14 20.20 -38.47 64.68
N ALA A 15 19.24 -38.36 65.62
CA ALA A 15 19.12 -39.12 66.88
C ALA A 15 17.78 -38.72 67.56
N SER A 16 16.75 -39.57 67.60
CA SER A 16 16.49 -40.67 68.54
C SER A 16 15.91 -40.23 69.89
N VAL A 17 14.58 -40.42 70.01
CA VAL A 17 13.79 -41.08 71.08
C VAL A 17 14.31 -41.00 72.52
N THR A 18 13.49 -40.51 73.46
CA THR A 18 13.13 -41.22 74.72
C THR A 18 11.85 -40.62 75.31
N ALA A 19 10.89 -41.49 75.63
CA ALA A 19 9.63 -41.21 76.32
C ALA A 19 9.79 -41.29 77.84
N ILE A 20 9.13 -40.41 78.60
CA ILE A 20 8.77 -40.65 80.01
C ILE A 20 7.35 -40.12 80.25
N ALA A 21 6.51 -41.00 80.77
CA ALA A 21 5.14 -40.76 81.20
C ALA A 21 5.12 -40.15 82.62
N ALA A 22 4.16 -39.25 82.88
CA ALA A 22 3.64 -39.03 84.23
C ALA A 22 2.20 -38.54 84.15
N LEU A 23 1.31 -39.39 84.64
CA LEU A 23 -0.12 -39.20 84.80
C LEU A 23 -0.36 -38.39 86.09
N THR A 24 -0.97 -37.20 85.99
CA THR A 24 -1.60 -36.55 87.15
C THR A 24 -2.99 -36.07 86.78
N LEU A 25 -3.98 -36.73 87.42
CA LEU A 25 -5.37 -36.31 87.52
C LEU A 25 -5.45 -35.02 88.33
N THR A 26 -5.98 -33.95 87.72
CA THR A 26 -6.58 -32.84 88.47
C THR A 26 -7.91 -32.48 87.82
N ALA A 27 -8.98 -32.84 88.50
CA ALA A 27 -10.34 -32.43 88.19
C ALA A 27 -10.52 -30.96 88.55
N CYS A 28 -10.86 -30.14 87.56
CA CYS A 28 -11.41 -28.80 87.78
C CYS A 28 -12.75 -28.72 87.05
N THR A 29 -13.83 -28.82 87.83
CA THR A 29 -15.17 -28.39 87.47
C THR A 29 -15.20 -26.85 87.44
N GLY A 30 -15.52 -26.26 86.29
CA GLY A 30 -15.71 -24.81 86.17
C GLY A 30 -16.31 -24.41 84.82
N ASN A 31 -17.58 -24.05 84.84
CA ASN A 31 -18.35 -23.27 83.86
C ASN A 31 -17.93 -23.35 82.38
N ASN A 32 -18.67 -24.18 81.64
CA ASN A 32 -18.75 -24.09 80.19
C ASN A 32 -19.69 -22.94 79.79
N SER A 33 -19.26 -21.70 80.03
CA SER A 33 -19.83 -20.53 79.38
C SER A 33 -19.18 -20.41 78.01
N GLN A 34 -19.71 -21.15 77.06
CA GLN A 34 -19.38 -21.01 75.65
C GLN A 34 -19.70 -19.57 75.24
N PRO A 35 -18.72 -18.74 74.83
CA PRO A 35 -19.04 -17.44 74.26
C PRO A 35 -19.83 -17.73 72.98
N ALA A 36 -21.06 -17.24 72.93
CA ALA A 36 -21.80 -17.15 71.68
C ALA A 36 -20.91 -16.40 70.68
N SER A 37 -20.40 -17.14 69.69
CA SER A 37 -19.83 -16.54 68.50
C SER A 37 -20.94 -15.71 67.88
N ASN A 38 -20.85 -14.40 68.06
CA ASN A 38 -21.59 -13.44 67.25
C ASN A 38 -21.11 -13.63 65.81
N ALA A 39 -21.82 -14.47 65.06
CA ALA A 39 -21.76 -14.45 63.61
C ALA A 39 -22.22 -13.05 63.17
N SER A 40 -21.31 -12.27 62.60
CA SER A 40 -21.62 -11.00 61.95
C SER A 40 -22.78 -11.19 60.96
N PRO A 41 -23.86 -10.40 61.02
CA PRO A 41 -25.08 -10.65 60.25
C PRO A 41 -25.07 -10.03 58.84
N ASN A 42 -23.93 -10.00 58.15
CA ASN A 42 -23.83 -9.24 56.89
C ASN A 42 -23.50 -10.05 55.61
N ASN A 43 -23.50 -11.39 55.66
CA ASN A 43 -23.25 -12.24 54.48
C ASN A 43 -24.33 -13.33 54.30
N ALA A 44 -25.57 -13.05 54.72
CA ALA A 44 -26.66 -14.00 54.54
C ALA A 44 -27.05 -14.05 53.06
N ALA A 45 -26.89 -15.23 52.44
CA ALA A 45 -27.45 -15.49 51.13
C ALA A 45 -28.96 -15.21 51.17
N SER A 46 -29.46 -14.39 50.24
CA SER A 46 -30.85 -13.94 50.22
C SER A 46 -31.59 -14.50 49.02
N GLU A 47 -32.77 -15.07 49.25
CA GLU A 47 -33.66 -15.53 48.19
C GLU A 47 -34.27 -14.33 47.46
N ALA A 48 -34.32 -14.39 46.14
CA ALA A 48 -34.90 -13.37 45.28
C ALA A 48 -35.67 -14.00 44.13
N LYS A 49 -36.69 -13.27 43.62
CA LYS A 49 -37.49 -13.69 42.47
C LYS A 49 -37.26 -12.76 41.30
N VAL A 50 -36.85 -13.30 40.15
CA VAL A 50 -36.55 -12.51 38.95
C VAL A 50 -37.82 -11.82 38.44
N ILE A 51 -37.74 -10.51 38.20
CA ILE A 51 -38.81 -9.69 37.61
C ILE A 51 -38.56 -9.50 36.11
N ARG A 52 -37.35 -9.07 35.74
CA ARG A 52 -36.95 -8.82 34.36
C ARG A 52 -35.44 -8.72 34.23
N VAL A 53 -34.91 -9.06 33.06
CA VAL A 53 -33.51 -8.79 32.69
C VAL A 53 -33.39 -7.37 32.10
N ILE A 54 -32.30 -6.68 32.43
CA ILE A 54 -31.97 -5.38 31.87
C ILE A 54 -30.99 -5.55 30.71
N ASP A 55 -29.88 -6.25 30.93
CA ASP A 55 -28.82 -6.50 29.94
C ASP A 55 -28.08 -7.81 30.32
N GLY A 56 -26.91 -8.09 29.73
CA GLY A 56 -26.19 -9.36 29.88
C GLY A 56 -25.66 -9.65 31.29
N ASP A 57 -25.63 -8.67 32.19
CA ASP A 57 -25.15 -8.84 33.56
C ASP A 57 -25.97 -8.10 34.62
N THR A 58 -27.09 -7.49 34.23
CA THR A 58 -27.97 -6.75 35.12
C THR A 58 -29.41 -7.24 34.98
N PHE A 59 -30.07 -7.50 36.11
CA PHE A 59 -31.50 -7.84 36.16
C PHE A 59 -32.16 -7.20 37.38
N VAL A 60 -33.48 -7.26 37.43
CA VAL A 60 -34.29 -6.79 38.55
C VAL A 60 -34.96 -7.98 39.22
N ALA A 61 -34.93 -8.01 40.55
CA ALA A 61 -35.57 -9.06 41.33
C ALA A 61 -36.26 -8.51 42.59
N THR A 62 -37.30 -9.21 43.02
CA THR A 62 -37.93 -8.98 44.33
C THR A 62 -37.15 -9.74 45.39
N THR A 63 -36.71 -9.04 46.42
CA THR A 63 -36.06 -9.58 47.62
C THR A 63 -36.95 -9.36 48.84
N ALA A 64 -36.57 -9.89 50.00
CA ALA A 64 -37.24 -9.56 51.27
C ALA A 64 -37.21 -8.04 51.58
N ALA A 65 -36.23 -7.31 51.05
CA ALA A 65 -36.09 -5.86 51.18
C ALA A 65 -36.77 -5.06 50.06
N GLY A 66 -37.61 -5.71 49.25
CA GLY A 66 -38.31 -5.11 48.10
C GLY A 66 -37.60 -5.34 46.77
N GLU A 67 -38.00 -4.58 45.75
CA GLU A 67 -37.40 -4.62 44.41
C GLU A 67 -35.97 -4.08 44.43
N LYS A 68 -35.05 -4.83 43.82
CA LYS A 68 -33.63 -4.47 43.71
C LYS A 68 -33.14 -4.72 42.29
N THR A 69 -32.31 -3.81 41.79
CA THR A 69 -31.50 -4.02 40.60
C THR A 69 -30.22 -4.74 41.02
N ILE A 70 -29.98 -5.92 40.45
CA ILE A 70 -28.85 -6.79 40.75
C ILE A 70 -27.88 -6.74 39.57
N ARG A 71 -26.60 -6.47 39.86
CA ARG A 71 -25.48 -6.57 38.91
C ARG A 71 -24.66 -7.80 39.28
N LEU A 72 -24.44 -8.67 38.31
CA LEU A 72 -23.60 -9.86 38.48
C LEU A 72 -22.18 -9.42 38.85
N LEU A 73 -21.64 -9.91 39.97
CA LEU A 73 -20.25 -9.73 40.31
C LEU A 73 -19.31 -10.43 39.34
N ASN A 74 -18.14 -9.83 39.17
CA ASN A 74 -16.96 -10.39 38.50
C ASN A 74 -17.07 -10.74 37.02
N VAL A 75 -18.20 -10.45 36.35
CA VAL A 75 -18.39 -10.64 34.91
C VAL A 75 -18.83 -9.31 34.29
N ASP A 76 -18.31 -8.97 33.12
CA ASP A 76 -18.70 -7.76 32.36
C ASP A 76 -19.12 -8.14 30.96
N THR A 77 -20.32 -7.73 30.53
CA THR A 77 -20.92 -8.16 29.27
C THR A 77 -20.96 -7.04 28.22
N PRO A 78 -20.96 -7.35 26.91
CA PRO A 78 -21.05 -6.33 25.89
C PRO A 78 -22.34 -5.50 26.03
N GLU A 79 -22.18 -4.18 26.04
CA GLU A 79 -23.26 -3.26 26.38
C GLU A 79 -24.28 -3.08 25.24
N THR A 80 -25.57 -3.02 25.60
CA THR A 80 -26.67 -2.82 24.64
C THR A 80 -27.42 -1.50 24.81
N LYS A 81 -27.26 -0.83 25.96
CA LYS A 81 -28.16 0.26 26.39
C LYS A 81 -27.44 1.56 26.76
N ASP A 82 -26.17 1.72 26.39
CA ASP A 82 -25.48 3.00 26.53
C ASP A 82 -26.01 3.99 25.49
N PRO A 83 -26.70 5.08 25.89
CA PRO A 83 -27.28 6.05 24.96
C PRO A 83 -26.24 6.83 24.16
N ASN A 84 -24.97 6.81 24.60
CA ASN A 84 -23.87 7.51 23.94
C ASN A 84 -22.99 6.57 23.09
N ALA A 85 -23.30 5.27 23.04
CA ALA A 85 -22.50 4.29 22.31
C ALA A 85 -23.38 3.40 21.43
N PRO A 86 -22.84 2.90 20.30
CA PRO A 86 -23.54 1.87 19.54
C PRO A 86 -23.63 0.56 20.35
N VAL A 87 -24.64 -0.24 20.04
CA VAL A 87 -24.78 -1.61 20.56
C VAL A 87 -23.51 -2.40 20.27
N GLU A 88 -22.96 -3.03 21.30
CA GLU A 88 -21.74 -3.80 21.19
C GLU A 88 -21.99 -5.17 20.56
N CYS A 89 -20.98 -5.69 19.87
CA CYS A 89 -20.98 -7.05 19.34
C CYS A 89 -21.26 -8.05 20.47
N LEU A 90 -22.23 -8.94 20.26
CA LEU A 90 -22.72 -9.92 21.25
C LEU A 90 -23.51 -9.35 22.44
N GLY A 91 -23.84 -8.06 22.46
CA GLY A 91 -24.65 -7.49 23.55
C GLY A 91 -26.07 -8.07 23.62
N PRO A 92 -26.84 -8.08 22.51
CA PRO A 92 -28.18 -8.67 22.49
C PRO A 92 -28.16 -10.16 22.84
N GLU A 93 -27.14 -10.88 22.37
CA GLU A 93 -26.92 -12.30 22.67
C GLU A 93 -26.62 -12.54 24.15
N ALA A 94 -25.81 -11.68 24.79
CA ALA A 94 -25.57 -11.73 26.23
C ALA A 94 -26.85 -11.49 27.04
N THR A 95 -27.67 -10.52 26.62
CA THR A 95 -28.97 -10.23 27.26
C THR A 95 -29.92 -11.43 27.14
N ALA A 96 -30.04 -12.00 25.93
CA ALA A 96 -30.89 -13.16 25.67
C ALA A 96 -30.41 -14.41 26.44
N ALA A 97 -29.09 -14.61 26.57
CA ALA A 97 -28.53 -15.68 27.37
C ALA A 97 -28.89 -15.52 28.85
N LEU A 98 -28.77 -14.30 29.40
CA LEU A 98 -29.16 -14.06 30.79
C LEU A 98 -30.66 -14.28 31.01
N GLU A 99 -31.51 -13.90 30.05
CA GLU A 99 -32.97 -14.19 30.10
C GLU A 99 -33.27 -15.70 30.11
N GLN A 100 -32.48 -16.50 29.40
CA GLN A 100 -32.62 -17.96 29.41
C GLN A 100 -32.12 -18.59 30.72
N LEU A 101 -31.02 -18.07 31.27
CA LEU A 101 -30.46 -18.52 32.55
C LEU A 101 -31.31 -18.10 33.74
N LEU A 102 -31.95 -16.93 33.65
CA LEU A 102 -32.79 -16.33 34.67
C LEU A 102 -34.20 -16.02 34.11
N PRO A 103 -35.03 -17.04 33.79
CA PRO A 103 -36.38 -16.81 33.31
C PRO A 103 -37.18 -15.96 34.30
N VAL A 104 -38.04 -15.08 33.78
CA VAL A 104 -38.91 -14.24 34.62
C VAL A 104 -39.72 -15.11 35.57
N GLY A 105 -39.65 -14.77 36.85
CA GLY A 105 -40.31 -15.47 37.94
C GLY A 105 -39.57 -16.65 38.53
N SER A 106 -38.38 -17.01 38.01
CA SER A 106 -37.50 -17.97 38.68
C SER A 106 -36.99 -17.44 40.02
N SER A 107 -36.74 -18.37 40.95
CA SER A 107 -36.09 -18.09 42.22
C SER A 107 -34.58 -18.22 42.07
N VAL A 108 -33.85 -17.29 42.68
CA VAL A 108 -32.39 -17.27 42.73
C VAL A 108 -31.93 -16.98 44.13
N ARG A 109 -30.77 -17.52 44.49
CA ARG A 109 -30.07 -17.18 45.71
C ARG A 109 -28.98 -16.16 45.40
N LEU A 110 -29.07 -15.00 46.02
CA LEU A 110 -28.09 -13.93 45.93
C LEU A 110 -27.07 -14.08 47.05
N GLU A 111 -25.80 -14.09 46.70
CA GLU A 111 -24.70 -14.14 47.66
C GLU A 111 -23.81 -12.92 47.47
N LEU A 112 -23.69 -12.12 48.53
CA LEU A 112 -22.91 -10.89 48.52
C LEU A 112 -21.43 -11.17 48.78
N ASP A 113 -20.63 -10.14 48.54
CA ASP A 113 -19.21 -10.07 48.87
C ASP A 113 -18.97 -8.82 49.73
N GLU A 114 -17.70 -8.48 49.99
CA GLU A 114 -17.27 -7.40 50.88
C GLU A 114 -18.00 -6.07 50.65
N GLU A 115 -18.12 -5.63 49.39
CA GLU A 115 -18.89 -4.45 49.00
C GLU A 115 -20.20 -4.85 48.29
N PRO A 116 -21.37 -4.69 48.95
CA PRO A 116 -22.63 -5.23 48.46
C PRO A 116 -23.34 -4.35 47.43
N THR A 117 -22.86 -3.12 47.19
CA THR A 117 -23.50 -2.16 46.29
C THR A 117 -22.49 -1.34 45.52
N ASP A 118 -22.79 -1.02 44.27
CA ASP A 118 -21.96 -0.10 43.48
C ASP A 118 -22.37 1.37 43.66
N LYS A 119 -21.60 2.27 43.03
CA LYS A 119 -21.85 3.73 43.03
C LYS A 119 -23.19 4.15 42.39
N TYR A 120 -23.87 3.27 41.67
CA TYR A 120 -25.17 3.50 41.06
C TYR A 120 -26.32 2.98 41.93
N GLY A 121 -26.00 2.38 43.09
CA GLY A 121 -26.99 1.80 44.01
C GLY A 121 -27.50 0.43 43.58
N ARG A 122 -26.84 -0.23 42.61
CA ARG A 122 -27.17 -1.63 42.26
C ARG A 122 -26.58 -2.56 43.31
N THR A 123 -27.30 -3.64 43.61
CA THR A 123 -26.78 -4.70 44.48
C THR A 123 -25.81 -5.57 43.70
N LEU A 124 -24.61 -5.78 44.25
CA LEU A 124 -23.56 -6.61 43.69
C LEU A 124 -23.65 -8.02 44.27
N ALA A 125 -23.85 -9.03 43.42
CA ALA A 125 -24.04 -10.41 43.90
C ALA A 125 -23.44 -11.48 42.97
N GLY A 126 -22.97 -12.56 43.58
CA GLY A 126 -22.96 -13.89 42.96
C GLY A 126 -24.38 -14.44 42.97
N VAL A 127 -24.86 -14.89 41.81
CA VAL A 127 -26.25 -15.33 41.63
C VAL A 127 -26.27 -16.81 41.34
N PHE A 128 -26.99 -17.55 42.17
CA PHE A 128 -27.13 -18.99 42.04
C PHE A 128 -28.57 -19.35 41.66
N ASP A 129 -28.72 -20.20 40.66
CA ASP A 129 -30.03 -20.77 40.31
C ASP A 129 -30.49 -21.81 41.35
N SER A 130 -31.68 -22.38 41.13
CA SER A 130 -32.24 -23.42 42.00
C SER A 130 -31.42 -24.72 42.05
N LYS A 131 -30.50 -24.93 41.10
CA LYS A 131 -29.60 -26.09 41.05
C LYS A 131 -28.26 -25.81 41.73
N GLY A 132 -28.04 -24.58 42.20
CA GLY A 132 -26.77 -24.14 42.76
C GLY A 132 -25.72 -23.78 41.71
N THR A 133 -26.11 -23.58 40.45
CA THR A 133 -25.22 -23.11 39.39
C THR A 133 -24.99 -21.61 39.52
N LEU A 134 -23.71 -21.19 39.55
CA LEU A 134 -23.32 -19.78 39.56
C LEU A 134 -23.53 -19.16 38.16
N ILE A 135 -24.53 -18.31 38.04
CA ILE A 135 -24.93 -17.66 36.78
C ILE A 135 -23.84 -16.72 36.26
N ASN A 136 -23.12 -16.03 37.14
CA ASN A 136 -21.99 -15.17 36.78
C ASN A 136 -20.95 -15.93 35.94
N ALA A 137 -20.62 -17.15 36.38
CA ALA A 137 -19.70 -18.02 35.67
C ALA A 137 -20.33 -18.62 34.40
N GLU A 138 -21.64 -18.89 34.40
CA GLU A 138 -22.31 -19.41 33.19
C GLU A 138 -22.35 -18.41 32.03
N VAL A 139 -22.56 -17.12 32.32
CA VAL A 139 -22.44 -16.05 31.30
C VAL A 139 -21.03 -16.03 30.69
N ALA A 140 -20.00 -16.11 31.54
CA ALA A 140 -18.61 -16.18 31.07
C ALA A 140 -18.30 -17.49 30.32
N ARG A 141 -18.86 -18.62 30.75
CA ARG A 141 -18.74 -19.94 30.10
C ARG A 141 -19.26 -19.92 28.67
N GLN A 142 -20.34 -19.20 28.43
CA GLN A 142 -20.89 -19.01 27.08
C GLN A 142 -20.07 -18.02 26.23
N GLY A 143 -19.02 -17.42 26.81
CA GLY A 143 -18.19 -16.42 26.17
C GLY A 143 -18.89 -15.06 26.04
N LEU A 144 -19.94 -14.81 26.81
CA LEU A 144 -20.78 -13.61 26.67
C LEU A 144 -20.44 -12.52 27.69
N GLY A 145 -19.49 -12.78 28.58
CA GLY A 145 -18.91 -11.77 29.46
C GLY A 145 -17.47 -12.10 29.84
N VAL A 146 -16.66 -11.08 30.09
CA VAL A 146 -15.25 -11.21 30.48
C VAL A 146 -15.11 -11.17 31.99
N PRO A 147 -14.12 -11.86 32.58
CA PRO A 147 -13.81 -11.74 33.99
C PRO A 147 -13.33 -10.32 34.29
N VAL A 148 -13.94 -9.66 35.27
CA VAL A 148 -13.51 -8.36 35.78
C VAL A 148 -13.35 -8.43 37.29
N LEU A 149 -12.22 -7.97 37.80
CA LEU A 149 -12.01 -7.85 39.24
C LEU A 149 -12.15 -6.38 39.65
N ILE A 150 -13.16 -6.11 40.48
CA ILE A 150 -13.34 -4.82 41.14
C ILE A 150 -13.11 -5.08 42.62
N GLU A 151 -11.93 -4.71 43.11
CA GLU A 151 -11.60 -4.86 44.53
C GLU A 151 -12.57 -4.05 45.40
N PRO A 152 -12.95 -4.56 46.60
CA PRO A 152 -12.46 -5.80 47.23
C PRO A 152 -13.23 -7.08 46.85
N ASN A 153 -14.17 -7.02 45.91
CA ASN A 153 -15.08 -8.14 45.60
C ASN A 153 -14.41 -9.24 44.76
N ARG A 154 -13.77 -10.21 45.41
CA ARG A 154 -13.00 -11.29 44.80
C ARG A 154 -13.71 -12.64 44.80
N LYS A 155 -14.70 -12.84 45.65
CA LYS A 155 -15.23 -14.16 46.02
C LYS A 155 -15.62 -15.05 44.84
N PHE A 156 -16.22 -14.47 43.79
CA PHE A 156 -16.69 -15.23 42.62
C PHE A 156 -15.72 -15.17 41.44
N TYR A 157 -14.69 -14.31 41.51
CA TYR A 157 -13.77 -14.06 40.40
C TYR A 157 -13.06 -15.33 39.90
N PRO A 158 -12.51 -16.23 40.74
CA PRO A 158 -11.85 -17.45 40.25
C PRO A 158 -12.77 -18.32 39.39
N ALA A 159 -14.02 -18.54 39.82
CA ALA A 159 -14.97 -19.35 39.07
C ALA A 159 -15.38 -18.72 37.73
N VAL A 160 -15.43 -17.38 37.66
CA VAL A 160 -15.70 -16.66 36.41
C VAL A 160 -14.50 -16.74 35.45
N VAL A 161 -13.27 -16.64 35.97
CA VAL A 161 -12.04 -16.83 35.17
C VAL A 161 -12.00 -18.24 34.57
N ASP A 162 -12.15 -19.28 35.39
CA ASP A 162 -12.12 -20.67 34.92
C ASP A 162 -13.17 -20.92 33.82
N ALA A 163 -14.38 -20.38 34.01
CA ALA A 163 -15.44 -20.47 33.02
C ALA A 163 -15.12 -19.73 31.71
N PHE A 164 -14.49 -18.55 31.79
CA PHE A 164 -14.08 -17.83 30.59
C PHE A 164 -12.96 -18.56 29.82
N GLU A 165 -12.05 -19.24 30.51
CA GLU A 165 -11.05 -20.11 29.89
C GLU A 165 -11.67 -21.32 29.18
N GLU A 166 -12.75 -21.88 29.72
CA GLU A 166 -13.55 -22.89 29.00
C GLU A 166 -14.15 -22.30 27.71
N ALA A 167 -14.67 -21.08 27.77
CA ALA A 167 -15.19 -20.38 26.60
C ALA A 167 -14.10 -20.12 25.55
N HIS A 168 -12.90 -19.77 26.01
CA HIS A 168 -11.71 -19.59 25.17
C HIS A 168 -11.35 -20.88 24.44
N THR A 169 -11.24 -21.99 25.18
CA THR A 169 -10.90 -23.31 24.63
C THR A 169 -11.92 -23.79 23.61
N ARG A 170 -13.20 -23.45 23.79
CA ARG A 170 -14.29 -23.79 22.86
C ARG A 170 -14.47 -22.79 21.71
N ALA A 171 -13.74 -21.67 21.73
CA ALA A 171 -13.87 -20.58 20.77
C ALA A 171 -15.31 -20.07 20.59
N VAL A 172 -16.04 -19.86 21.70
CA VAL A 172 -17.43 -19.38 21.70
C VAL A 172 -17.56 -17.93 22.16
N GLY A 173 -18.66 -17.28 21.75
CA GLY A 173 -18.96 -15.90 22.13
C GLY A 173 -17.84 -14.93 21.74
N LEU A 174 -17.37 -14.11 22.67
CA LEU A 174 -16.28 -13.15 22.51
C LEU A 174 -14.95 -13.80 22.11
N ASN A 175 -14.81 -15.11 22.33
CA ASN A 175 -13.64 -15.89 21.94
C ASN A 175 -13.72 -16.48 20.52
N SER A 176 -14.85 -16.32 19.82
CA SER A 176 -15.04 -16.81 18.45
C SER A 176 -13.99 -16.24 17.48
N THR A 177 -13.66 -17.05 16.47
CA THR A 177 -12.76 -16.69 15.39
C THR A 177 -13.48 -16.36 14.09
N ASP A 178 -14.80 -16.51 14.02
CA ASP A 178 -15.60 -16.37 12.79
C ASP A 178 -16.62 -15.22 12.86
N LEU A 179 -16.85 -14.65 14.04
CA LEU A 179 -17.83 -13.57 14.19
C LEU A 179 -17.31 -12.23 13.67
N ALA A 180 -17.91 -11.78 12.58
CA ALA A 180 -17.53 -10.60 11.80
C ALA A 180 -17.41 -9.28 12.59
N CYS A 181 -18.13 -9.13 13.71
CA CYS A 181 -18.12 -7.94 14.53
C CYS A 181 -17.02 -7.93 15.60
N LEU A 182 -16.32 -9.05 15.84
CA LEU A 182 -15.26 -9.13 16.84
C LEU A 182 -13.96 -8.45 16.36
N PRO A 183 -13.15 -7.91 17.30
CA PRO A 183 -11.88 -7.26 17.00
C PRO A 183 -10.95 -8.04 16.07
N ALA A 184 -10.73 -9.33 16.32
CA ALA A 184 -9.87 -10.15 15.47
C ALA A 184 -10.34 -10.14 14.01
N GLN A 185 -11.64 -10.29 13.76
CA GLN A 185 -12.20 -10.27 12.42
C GLN A 185 -12.17 -8.88 11.77
N GLN A 186 -12.33 -7.82 12.55
CA GLN A 186 -12.14 -6.46 12.06
C GLN A 186 -10.67 -6.21 11.64
N VAL A 187 -9.71 -6.73 12.41
CA VAL A 187 -8.28 -6.68 12.08
C VAL A 187 -8.00 -7.46 10.80
N GLU A 188 -8.50 -8.70 10.67
CA GLU A 188 -8.36 -9.48 9.43
C GLU A 188 -8.84 -8.70 8.21
N LYS A 189 -10.06 -8.15 8.27
CA LYS A 189 -10.64 -7.39 7.16
C LYS A 189 -9.81 -6.16 6.80
N ALA A 190 -9.33 -5.42 7.80
CA ALA A 190 -8.51 -4.23 7.57
C ALA A 190 -7.15 -4.59 6.94
N VAL A 191 -6.51 -5.67 7.41
CA VAL A 191 -5.25 -6.18 6.84
C VAL A 191 -5.46 -6.67 5.41
N ALA A 192 -6.49 -7.49 5.17
CA ALA A 192 -6.82 -8.02 3.85
C ALA A 192 -7.14 -6.91 2.83
N ALA A 193 -7.79 -5.82 3.26
CA ALA A 193 -8.05 -4.67 2.41
C ALA A 193 -6.74 -4.00 1.94
N VAL A 194 -5.75 -3.87 2.84
CA VAL A 194 -4.42 -3.38 2.46
C VAL A 194 -3.73 -4.35 1.52
N GLU A 195 -3.70 -5.64 1.87
CA GLU A 195 -3.04 -6.70 1.07
C GLU A 195 -3.60 -6.76 -0.35
N THR A 196 -4.92 -6.66 -0.50
CA THR A 196 -5.60 -6.59 -1.79
C THR A 196 -5.09 -5.42 -2.63
N ILE A 197 -4.93 -4.23 -2.05
CA ILE A 197 -4.45 -3.06 -2.81
C ILE A 197 -2.94 -3.16 -3.09
N THR A 198 -2.16 -3.68 -2.14
CA THR A 198 -0.70 -3.76 -2.27
C THR A 198 -0.24 -4.86 -3.22
N SER A 199 -1.01 -5.94 -3.38
CA SER A 199 -0.71 -7.05 -4.29
C SER A 199 -0.95 -6.72 -5.76
N LEU A 200 -1.80 -5.72 -6.05
CA LEU A 200 -2.05 -5.30 -7.42
C LEU A 200 -0.81 -4.65 -8.06
N PRO A 201 -0.58 -4.85 -9.37
CA PRO A 201 0.47 -4.11 -10.08
C PRO A 201 0.20 -2.60 -10.01
N VAL A 202 1.28 -1.80 -10.00
CA VAL A 202 1.14 -0.33 -10.01
C VAL A 202 0.58 0.09 -11.36
N SER A 203 -0.57 0.77 -11.37
CA SER A 203 -1.23 1.20 -12.60
C SER A 203 -0.47 2.32 -13.32
N GLU A 204 -0.55 2.32 -14.66
CA GLU A 204 -0.09 3.42 -15.52
C GLU A 204 -1.11 4.56 -15.63
N SER A 205 -2.34 4.35 -15.13
CA SER A 205 -3.40 5.36 -15.17
C SER A 205 -3.45 6.16 -13.86
N THR A 206 -3.42 7.50 -13.97
CA THR A 206 -3.54 8.40 -12.81
C THR A 206 -4.85 8.21 -12.05
N SER A 207 -5.97 7.98 -12.74
CA SER A 207 -7.27 7.78 -12.11
C SER A 207 -7.34 6.46 -11.34
N ALA A 208 -6.71 5.41 -11.85
CA ALA A 208 -6.60 4.13 -11.14
C ALA A 208 -5.70 4.24 -9.91
N LEU A 209 -4.57 4.95 -10.04
CA LEU A 209 -3.68 5.26 -8.91
C LEU A 209 -4.39 6.05 -7.80
N ASP A 210 -5.25 7.01 -8.18
CA ASP A 210 -6.05 7.79 -7.22
C ASP A 210 -7.07 6.92 -6.47
N LYS A 211 -7.76 6.03 -7.18
CA LYS A 211 -8.67 5.06 -6.55
C LYS A 211 -7.93 4.16 -5.55
N SER A 212 -6.78 3.61 -5.93
CA SER A 212 -5.96 2.80 -5.02
C SER A 212 -5.50 3.60 -3.80
N ASN A 213 -5.06 4.85 -3.98
CA ASN A 213 -4.63 5.70 -2.87
C ASN A 213 -5.79 6.04 -1.93
N ALA A 214 -6.98 6.33 -2.45
CA ALA A 214 -8.18 6.57 -1.64
C ALA A 214 -8.56 5.34 -0.80
N GLY A 215 -8.45 4.14 -1.39
CA GLY A 215 -8.61 2.87 -0.66
C GLY A 215 -7.60 2.72 0.49
N LEU A 216 -6.32 3.02 0.24
CA LEU A 216 -5.28 2.98 1.28
C LEU A 216 -5.50 3.99 2.39
N VAL A 217 -5.97 5.21 2.06
CA VAL A 217 -6.31 6.23 3.07
C VAL A 217 -7.44 5.73 3.98
N THR A 218 -8.47 5.15 3.40
CA THR A 218 -9.60 4.57 4.15
C THR A 218 -9.13 3.43 5.05
N ALA A 219 -8.34 2.49 4.52
CA ALA A 219 -7.80 1.37 5.28
C ALA A 219 -6.88 1.83 6.44
N LEU A 220 -6.04 2.84 6.21
CA LEU A 220 -5.18 3.42 7.24
C LEU A 220 -5.98 4.08 8.37
N ALA A 221 -7.10 4.74 8.06
CA ALA A 221 -8.00 5.31 9.06
C ALA A 221 -8.63 4.21 9.92
N THR A 222 -9.12 3.12 9.30
CA THR A 222 -9.63 1.95 10.03
C THR A 222 -8.56 1.31 10.91
N ILE A 223 -7.35 1.11 10.39
CA ILE A 223 -6.22 0.58 11.17
C ILE A 223 -5.90 1.47 12.37
N ALA A 224 -5.90 2.80 12.19
CA ALA A 224 -5.68 3.74 13.29
C ALA A 224 -6.76 3.62 14.37
N ALA A 225 -8.05 3.54 13.98
CA ALA A 225 -9.15 3.35 14.92
C ALA A 225 -9.04 2.04 15.70
N LEU A 226 -8.73 0.93 15.02
CA LEU A 226 -8.53 -0.38 15.66
C LEU A 226 -7.35 -0.37 16.64
N LYS A 227 -6.25 0.29 16.29
CA LYS A 227 -5.10 0.44 17.20
C LYS A 227 -5.44 1.24 18.44
N THR A 228 -6.20 2.33 18.29
CA THR A 228 -6.65 3.15 19.43
C THR A 228 -7.58 2.35 20.34
N ALA A 229 -8.54 1.60 19.76
CA ALA A 229 -9.45 0.75 20.52
C ALA A 229 -8.70 -0.36 21.30
N ALA A 230 -7.73 -1.01 20.63
CA ALA A 230 -6.86 -2.01 21.23
C ALA A 230 -6.03 -1.44 22.41
N ALA A 231 -5.44 -0.26 22.24
CA ALA A 231 -4.61 0.37 23.26
C ALA A 231 -5.43 0.81 24.49
N ALA A 232 -6.63 1.32 24.26
CA ALA A 232 -7.54 1.73 25.33
C ALA A 232 -8.17 0.53 26.06
N LYS A 233 -8.06 -0.70 25.52
CA LYS A 233 -8.89 -1.84 25.90
C LYS A 233 -10.37 -1.45 26.03
N ASN A 234 -10.80 -0.53 25.17
CA ASN A 234 -12.08 0.12 25.31
C ASN A 234 -13.14 -0.92 24.96
N LYS A 235 -14.10 -1.15 25.87
CA LYS A 235 -15.18 -2.13 25.75
C LYS A 235 -14.77 -3.59 25.95
N VAL A 236 -15.76 -4.38 26.38
CA VAL A 236 -15.62 -5.78 26.80
C VAL A 236 -14.95 -6.66 25.74
N HIS A 237 -15.23 -6.40 24.46
CA HIS A 237 -14.68 -7.19 23.37
C HIS A 237 -13.17 -7.04 23.16
N TRP A 238 -12.53 -5.95 23.57
CA TRP A 238 -11.06 -5.85 23.56
C TRP A 238 -10.44 -6.36 24.86
N ALA A 239 -11.15 -6.25 25.98
CA ALA A 239 -10.74 -6.79 27.27
C ALA A 239 -10.69 -8.33 27.28
N ALA A 240 -11.51 -8.99 26.44
CA ALA A 240 -11.54 -10.44 26.24
C ALA A 240 -10.23 -11.06 25.74
N TYR A 241 -9.28 -10.26 25.23
CA TYR A 241 -8.06 -10.77 24.63
C TYR A 241 -6.91 -10.83 25.63
N GLU A 242 -6.29 -12.00 25.72
CA GLU A 242 -4.99 -12.19 26.38
C GLU A 242 -3.92 -11.21 25.85
N PRO A 243 -2.99 -10.72 26.70
CA PRO A 243 -2.00 -9.71 26.30
C PRO A 243 -1.15 -10.10 25.07
N SER A 244 -0.81 -11.38 24.95
CA SER A 244 -0.05 -11.92 23.82
C SER A 244 -0.85 -11.86 22.51
N ARG A 245 -2.13 -12.23 22.55
CA ARG A 245 -3.04 -12.19 21.40
C ARG A 245 -3.31 -10.75 20.97
N LEU A 246 -3.50 -9.84 21.93
CA LEU A 246 -3.65 -8.41 21.65
C LEU A 246 -2.40 -7.84 20.96
N THR A 247 -1.21 -8.19 21.45
CA THR A 247 0.07 -7.78 20.87
C THR A 247 0.23 -8.31 19.44
N ALA A 248 -0.16 -9.57 19.18
CA ALA A 248 -0.15 -10.14 17.83
C ALA A 248 -1.07 -9.38 16.86
N LEU A 249 -2.31 -9.05 17.28
CA LEU A 249 -3.24 -8.26 16.47
C LEU A 249 -2.68 -6.86 16.16
N VAL A 250 -2.14 -6.16 17.16
CA VAL A 250 -1.55 -4.83 16.98
C VAL A 250 -0.31 -4.88 16.08
N SER A 251 0.52 -5.91 16.19
CA SER A 251 1.67 -6.13 15.31
C SER A 251 1.25 -6.26 13.84
N ARG A 252 0.18 -7.01 13.57
CA ARG A 252 -0.37 -7.15 12.21
C ARG A 252 -0.91 -5.84 11.65
N LEU A 253 -1.63 -5.07 12.46
CA LEU A 253 -2.06 -3.72 12.10
C LEU A 253 -0.87 -2.80 11.77
N ASN A 254 0.22 -2.88 12.53
CA ASN A 254 1.44 -2.10 12.27
C ASN A 254 2.11 -2.48 10.95
N SER A 255 2.21 -3.79 10.68
CA SER A 255 2.77 -4.30 9.41
C SER A 255 1.92 -3.86 8.22
N ALA A 256 0.59 -3.99 8.29
CA ALA A 256 -0.32 -3.54 7.25
C ALA A 256 -0.24 -2.02 7.04
N ALA A 257 -0.20 -1.23 8.12
CA ALA A 257 -0.04 0.23 8.01
C ALA A 257 1.28 0.62 7.32
N SER A 258 2.36 -0.11 7.60
CA SER A 258 3.67 0.13 6.99
C SER A 258 3.64 -0.20 5.49
N ALA A 259 3.05 -1.33 5.12
CA ALA A 259 2.86 -1.73 3.72
C ALA A 259 1.99 -0.72 2.95
N ALA A 260 0.89 -0.26 3.56
CA ALA A 260 0.01 0.74 2.98
C ALA A 260 0.77 2.06 2.71
N LYS A 261 1.52 2.57 3.69
CA LYS A 261 2.33 3.80 3.53
C LYS A 261 3.40 3.67 2.45
N ALA A 262 4.10 2.53 2.40
CA ALA A 262 5.07 2.25 1.34
C ALA A 262 4.40 2.27 -0.04
N ARG A 263 3.19 1.70 -0.16
CA ARG A 263 2.42 1.72 -1.40
C ARG A 263 1.94 3.12 -1.77
N GLN A 264 1.53 3.95 -0.81
CA GLN A 264 1.20 5.36 -1.08
C GLN A 264 2.41 6.14 -1.64
N ALA A 265 3.61 5.88 -1.11
CA ALA A 265 4.85 6.48 -1.62
C ALA A 265 5.14 6.03 -3.07
N ALA A 266 4.97 4.73 -3.36
CA ALA A 266 5.11 4.20 -4.72
C ALA A 266 4.10 4.81 -5.69
N ILE A 267 2.83 4.93 -5.29
CA ILE A 267 1.78 5.59 -6.08
C ILE A 267 2.16 7.06 -6.36
N LYS A 268 2.58 7.81 -5.34
CA LYS A 268 3.01 9.20 -5.50
C LYS A 268 4.16 9.35 -6.50
N SER A 269 5.17 8.48 -6.39
CA SER A 269 6.31 8.43 -7.32
C SER A 269 5.85 8.13 -8.74
N LYS A 270 4.96 7.14 -8.92
CA LYS A 270 4.43 6.78 -10.23
C LYS A 270 3.62 7.92 -10.86
N LYS A 271 2.74 8.58 -10.10
CA LYS A 271 1.97 9.74 -10.60
C LYS A 271 2.90 10.86 -11.08
N LYS A 272 4.01 11.10 -10.37
CA LYS A 272 5.04 12.06 -10.80
C LYS A 272 5.67 11.62 -12.13
N SER A 273 6.08 10.35 -12.26
CA SER A 273 6.66 9.85 -13.51
C SER A 273 5.72 9.97 -14.72
N ILE A 274 4.42 9.75 -14.52
CA ILE A 274 3.41 9.90 -15.58
C ILE A 274 3.29 11.38 -15.99
N ALA A 275 3.26 12.30 -15.01
CA ALA A 275 3.22 13.74 -15.29
C ALA A 275 4.48 14.22 -16.03
N ASP A 276 5.66 13.76 -15.62
CA ASP A 276 6.94 14.11 -16.23
C ASP A 276 7.01 13.57 -17.68
N ALA A 277 6.57 12.33 -17.92
CA ALA A 277 6.49 11.74 -19.25
C ALA A 277 5.51 12.51 -20.17
N ALA A 278 4.35 12.92 -19.65
CA ALA A 278 3.39 13.72 -20.40
C ALA A 278 3.96 15.10 -20.78
N ALA A 279 4.68 15.74 -19.85
CA ALA A 279 5.35 17.02 -20.10
C ALA A 279 6.46 16.88 -21.16
N ALA A 280 7.28 15.83 -21.06
CA ALA A 280 8.33 15.54 -22.04
C ALA A 280 7.74 15.26 -23.44
N ALA A 281 6.66 14.49 -23.53
CA ALA A 281 5.96 14.23 -24.79
C ALA A 281 5.40 15.52 -25.42
N LYS A 282 4.81 16.40 -24.61
CA LYS A 282 4.33 17.72 -25.07
C LYS A 282 5.48 18.59 -25.57
N ALA A 283 6.59 18.64 -24.85
CA ALA A 283 7.78 19.41 -25.26
C ALA A 283 8.39 18.86 -26.56
N ALA A 284 8.47 17.54 -26.71
CA ALA A 284 8.94 16.89 -27.93
C ALA A 284 8.05 17.23 -29.13
N LYS A 285 6.72 17.24 -28.95
CA LYS A 285 5.77 17.64 -30.00
C LYS A 285 5.98 19.11 -30.43
N VAL A 286 6.11 20.03 -29.48
CA VAL A 286 6.39 21.45 -29.79
C VAL A 286 7.71 21.63 -30.54
N LYS A 287 8.76 20.92 -30.11
CA LYS A 287 10.07 20.96 -30.78
C LYS A 287 10.00 20.40 -32.21
N ALA A 288 9.26 19.30 -32.41
CA ALA A 288 9.05 18.71 -33.72
C ALA A 288 8.26 19.66 -34.66
N GLU A 289 7.20 20.30 -34.16
CA GLU A 289 6.42 21.29 -34.92
C GLU A 289 7.27 22.52 -35.29
N ALA A 290 8.10 23.01 -34.37
CA ALA A 290 9.03 24.12 -34.64
C ALA A 290 10.09 23.74 -35.68
N ALA A 291 10.68 22.54 -35.57
CA ALA A 291 11.65 22.03 -36.53
C ALA A 291 11.02 21.85 -37.93
N ALA A 292 9.79 21.34 -38.01
CA ALA A 292 9.05 21.22 -39.27
C ALA A 292 8.77 22.59 -39.90
N LYS A 293 8.35 23.59 -39.10
CA LYS A 293 8.15 24.97 -39.58
C LYS A 293 9.45 25.60 -40.08
N ALA A 294 10.56 25.43 -39.36
CA ALA A 294 11.86 25.95 -39.77
C ALA A 294 12.35 25.30 -41.07
N ALA A 295 12.18 23.98 -41.21
CA ALA A 295 12.51 23.26 -42.45
C ALA A 295 11.66 23.73 -43.63
N ALA A 296 10.35 23.93 -43.43
CA ALA A 296 9.46 24.46 -44.46
C ALA A 296 9.82 25.89 -44.87
N ALA A 297 10.15 26.76 -43.91
CA ALA A 297 10.58 28.14 -44.20
C ALA A 297 11.90 28.18 -44.98
N LYS A 298 12.87 27.32 -44.62
CA LYS A 298 14.12 27.20 -45.37
C LYS A 298 13.88 26.72 -46.81
N ALA A 299 13.06 25.68 -47.00
CA ALA A 299 12.72 25.18 -48.32
C ALA A 299 11.99 26.24 -49.18
N ALA A 300 11.08 27.02 -48.57
CA ALA A 300 10.40 28.13 -49.25
C ALA A 300 11.37 29.26 -49.64
N ALA A 301 12.32 29.60 -48.77
CA ALA A 301 13.35 30.60 -49.07
C ALA A 301 14.29 30.13 -50.20
N GLU A 302 14.70 28.87 -50.19
CA GLU A 302 15.51 28.27 -51.26
C GLU A 302 14.75 28.25 -52.59
N ALA A 303 13.46 27.88 -52.58
CA ALA A 303 12.61 27.93 -53.77
C ALA A 303 12.42 29.37 -54.30
N ALA A 304 12.21 30.34 -53.41
CA ALA A 304 12.08 31.75 -53.79
C ALA A 304 13.40 32.30 -54.38
N ALA A 305 14.55 31.94 -53.80
CA ALA A 305 15.85 32.33 -54.32
C ALA A 305 16.11 31.71 -55.71
N ALA A 306 15.77 30.43 -55.91
CA ALA A 306 15.86 29.78 -57.21
C ALA A 306 14.95 30.43 -58.26
N ALA A 307 13.71 30.78 -57.88
CA ALA A 307 12.78 31.49 -58.75
C ALA A 307 13.29 32.89 -59.14
N LYS A 308 13.84 33.65 -58.17
CA LYS A 308 14.45 34.96 -58.44
C LYS A 308 15.66 34.83 -59.38
N ALA A 309 16.55 33.88 -59.12
CA ALA A 309 17.72 33.65 -59.98
C ALA A 309 17.31 33.31 -61.42
N LYS A 310 16.26 32.50 -61.59
CA LYS A 310 15.69 32.21 -62.91
C LYS A 310 15.14 33.47 -63.58
N ALA A 311 14.36 34.28 -62.85
CA ALA A 311 13.81 35.53 -63.38
C ALA A 311 14.90 36.55 -63.75
N ASP A 312 15.94 36.70 -62.91
CA ASP A 312 17.08 37.57 -63.19
C ASP A 312 17.84 37.11 -64.46
N ALA A 313 18.00 35.78 -64.64
CA ALA A 313 18.64 35.20 -65.83
C ALA A 313 17.79 35.42 -67.10
N GLU A 314 16.47 35.25 -67.01
CA GLU A 314 15.54 35.54 -68.10
C GLU A 314 15.56 37.03 -68.48
N ALA A 315 15.58 37.93 -67.49
CA ALA A 315 15.68 39.37 -67.72
C ALA A 315 17.03 39.76 -68.36
N ALA A 316 18.14 39.17 -67.91
CA ALA A 316 19.46 39.38 -68.50
C ALA A 316 19.51 38.89 -69.96
N ALA A 317 18.93 37.72 -70.24
CA ALA A 317 18.82 37.19 -71.61
C ALA A 317 17.97 38.11 -72.50
N ALA A 318 16.87 38.65 -71.99
CA ALA A 318 16.03 39.61 -72.71
C ALA A 318 16.77 40.92 -72.99
N ALA A 319 17.49 41.47 -72.01
CA ALA A 319 18.30 42.68 -72.18
C ALA A 319 19.42 42.49 -73.22
N GLU A 320 20.08 41.32 -73.21
CA GLU A 320 21.08 40.97 -74.21
C GLU A 320 20.47 40.84 -75.61
N ALA A 321 19.30 40.21 -75.73
CA ALA A 321 18.57 40.13 -77.00
C ALA A 321 18.18 41.51 -77.53
N GLU A 322 17.80 42.45 -76.66
CA GLU A 322 17.51 43.83 -77.03
C GLU A 322 18.77 44.61 -77.44
N ARG A 323 19.89 44.44 -76.73
CA ARG A 323 21.20 44.99 -77.11
C ARG A 323 21.60 44.52 -78.51
N ILE A 324 21.42 43.23 -78.80
CA ILE A 324 21.70 42.66 -80.13
C ILE A 324 20.81 43.29 -81.20
N ARG A 325 19.52 43.53 -80.91
CA ARG A 325 18.58 44.18 -81.83
C ARG A 325 18.98 45.62 -82.18
N ASN A 326 19.58 46.35 -81.24
CA ASN A 326 19.95 47.77 -81.39
C ASN A 326 21.38 48.00 -81.89
N LEU A 327 22.09 46.96 -82.36
CA LEU A 327 23.41 47.12 -82.97
C LEU A 327 23.30 47.91 -84.30
N PRO A 328 24.24 48.84 -84.58
CA PRO A 328 24.27 49.52 -85.87
C PRO A 328 24.47 48.51 -87.01
N PRO A 329 23.98 48.80 -88.23
CA PRO A 329 24.16 47.91 -89.36
C PRO A 329 25.66 47.63 -89.55
N VAL A 330 25.99 46.34 -89.63
CA VAL A 330 27.36 45.90 -89.91
C VAL A 330 27.80 46.58 -91.21
N TYR A 331 28.91 47.31 -91.17
CA TYR A 331 29.50 47.91 -92.36
C TYR A 331 29.91 46.78 -93.31
N VAL A 332 29.18 46.64 -94.41
CA VAL A 332 29.53 45.73 -95.51
C VAL A 332 30.40 46.54 -96.47
N PRO A 333 31.71 46.27 -96.58
CA PRO A 333 32.51 46.88 -97.63
C PRO A 333 31.91 46.50 -99.00
N PRO A 334 31.94 47.40 -100.00
CA PRO A 334 31.36 47.12 -101.31
C PRO A 334 31.92 45.82 -101.90
N ALA A 335 31.02 45.03 -102.48
CA ALA A 335 31.35 43.74 -103.07
C ALA A 335 32.51 43.90 -104.08
N PRO A 336 33.58 43.07 -103.99
CA PRO A 336 34.55 43.01 -105.07
C PRO A 336 33.85 42.58 -106.36
N PRO A 337 34.32 43.03 -107.54
CA PRO A 337 33.69 42.69 -108.82
C PRO A 337 33.58 41.17 -108.99
N ALA A 338 32.50 40.74 -109.63
CA ALA A 338 32.18 39.33 -109.88
C ALA A 338 33.40 38.58 -110.45
N TYR A 339 33.96 37.66 -109.66
CA TYR A 339 34.93 36.70 -110.16
C TYR A 339 34.19 35.68 -111.03
N THR A 340 34.28 35.85 -112.34
CA THR A 340 33.93 34.82 -113.31
C THR A 340 35.05 33.78 -113.32
N PRO A 341 34.83 32.54 -112.86
CA PRO A 341 35.81 31.48 -113.06
C PRO A 341 35.96 31.25 -114.58
N PRO A 342 37.17 31.30 -115.16
CA PRO A 342 37.36 30.91 -116.55
C PRO A 342 37.02 29.42 -116.72
N ALA A 343 36.39 29.10 -117.85
CA ALA A 343 36.01 27.75 -118.22
C ALA A 343 37.20 26.78 -118.14
N TYR A 344 36.95 25.62 -117.53
CA TYR A 344 37.87 24.49 -117.49
C TYR A 344 38.19 24.01 -118.93
N ALA A 345 39.44 24.12 -119.33
CA ALA A 345 40.00 23.54 -120.55
C ALA A 345 41.00 22.43 -120.16
N PRO A 346 40.89 21.21 -120.72
CA PRO A 346 41.70 20.05 -120.31
C PRO A 346 43.20 20.25 -120.58
N PRO A 347 44.10 19.66 -119.77
CA PRO A 347 45.54 19.82 -119.94
C PRO A 347 46.04 19.05 -121.18
N ALA A 348 46.57 19.78 -122.16
CA ALA A 348 47.39 19.22 -123.24
C ALA A 348 48.87 19.15 -122.83
N ALA A 349 49.55 18.12 -123.32
CA ALA A 349 50.85 17.59 -122.90
C ALA A 349 52.00 18.60 -122.67
N PRO A 350 52.94 18.32 -121.75
CA PRO A 350 54.16 19.12 -121.60
C PRO A 350 55.05 19.02 -122.84
N ALA A 351 55.27 20.16 -123.49
CA ALA A 351 56.22 20.34 -124.58
C ALA A 351 57.64 20.62 -124.02
N PRO A 352 58.70 20.29 -124.78
CA PRO A 352 59.97 19.79 -124.24
C PRO A 352 60.86 20.83 -123.58
N VAL A 353 61.59 20.36 -122.56
CA VAL A 353 62.70 21.07 -121.89
C VAL A 353 63.78 21.38 -122.93
N THR A 354 63.95 22.66 -123.24
CA THR A 354 65.05 23.13 -124.10
C THR A 354 66.37 22.99 -123.36
N ASP A 355 67.27 22.13 -123.84
CA ASP A 355 68.66 22.03 -123.37
C ASP A 355 69.42 23.31 -123.79
N PRO A 356 69.86 24.16 -122.83
CA PRO A 356 70.54 25.42 -123.13
C PRO A 356 71.98 25.23 -123.67
N TYR A 357 72.46 24.00 -123.82
CA TYR A 357 73.81 23.70 -124.34
C TYR A 357 73.78 22.77 -125.56
N ALA A 358 72.88 23.03 -126.51
CA ALA A 358 72.89 22.35 -127.81
C ALA A 358 74.27 22.49 -128.49
N GLY A 359 75.00 21.37 -128.62
CA GLY A 359 76.33 21.30 -129.25
C GLY A 359 77.53 21.05 -128.31
N TYR A 360 77.33 20.93 -126.99
CA TYR A 360 78.43 20.65 -126.05
C TYR A 360 78.68 19.14 -125.81
N THR A 361 79.91 18.67 -126.04
CA THR A 361 80.34 17.25 -125.92
C THR A 361 81.30 16.96 -124.76
N GLY A 362 81.57 17.93 -123.88
CA GLY A 362 82.41 17.73 -122.69
C GLY A 362 81.67 17.16 -121.47
N PRO A 363 82.37 16.88 -120.35
CA PRO A 363 81.78 16.35 -119.13
C PRO A 363 80.70 17.29 -118.56
N ARG A 364 79.58 16.71 -118.09
CA ARG A 364 78.42 17.44 -117.56
C ARG A 364 78.40 17.37 -116.03
N CYS A 365 78.35 18.52 -115.37
CA CYS A 365 78.26 18.62 -113.91
C CYS A 365 76.82 19.00 -113.53
N TYR A 366 76.13 18.11 -112.81
CA TYR A 366 74.74 18.28 -112.42
C TYR A 366 74.63 18.98 -111.06
N ALA A 367 73.61 19.84 -110.90
CA ALA A 367 73.30 20.45 -109.62
C ALA A 367 72.61 19.43 -108.68
N PRO A 368 72.76 19.55 -107.34
CA PRO A 368 72.03 18.72 -106.39
C PRO A 368 70.52 18.81 -106.63
N GLY A 369 69.86 17.68 -106.87
CA GLY A 369 68.44 17.62 -107.30
C GLY A 369 68.23 17.27 -108.78
N GLY A 370 69.29 17.20 -109.59
CA GLY A 370 69.34 16.44 -110.86
C GLY A 370 68.54 16.98 -112.05
N LYS A 371 67.84 18.10 -111.93
CA LYS A 371 66.98 18.62 -113.01
C LYS A 371 67.66 19.61 -113.96
N THR A 372 68.90 20.03 -113.69
CA THR A 372 69.70 20.93 -114.54
C THR A 372 71.19 20.62 -114.47
N TRP A 373 71.92 20.83 -115.57
CA TRP A 373 73.37 20.59 -115.69
C TRP A 373 74.11 21.78 -116.33
N ARG A 374 75.43 21.85 -116.14
CA ARG A 374 76.35 22.78 -116.84
C ARG A 374 77.68 22.11 -117.23
N PRO A 375 78.41 22.61 -118.24
CA PRO A 375 79.79 22.18 -118.54
C PRO A 375 80.66 22.13 -117.28
N CYS A 376 81.34 21.00 -117.04
CA CYS A 376 82.34 20.94 -115.98
C CYS A 376 83.55 21.79 -116.40
N GLY A 377 83.82 22.86 -115.66
CA GLY A 377 85.04 23.65 -115.73
C GLY A 377 85.96 23.29 -114.57
#